data_AF-A0A8S1JCM7-F1
#
_entry.id   AF-A0A8S1JCM7-F1
#
_cell.length_a   1.000
_cell.length_b   1.000
_cell.length_c   1.000
_cell.angle_alpha   90.00
_cell.angle_beta   90.00
_cell.angle_gamma   90.00
#
_symmetry.space_group_name_H-M   'P 1'
#
loop_
_entity.id
_entity.type
_entity.pdbx_description
1 polymer ?
#
loop_
_entity_poly.entity_id
_entity_poly.type
_entity_poly.pdbx_seq_one_letter_code
_entity_poly.pdbx_strand_id
1 'polypeptide(L)'
;MRHMLVYKAMKQPIAIIIGKKGVDKGLLNSLKLHFRTHEVLKIKVSKMWKDIVADMAAEVELKSGGVILERHGSRFILFRGYTHADIPRKTPPSDALQNSWWQS
;
A
#
# COMPACT_ATOMS: atom_id res chain seq x y z
N MET A 1 0.01 17.41 6.04
CA MET A 1 0.19 16.61 4.81
C MET A 1 -0.96 15.65 4.53
N ARG A 2 -1.36 14.77 5.47
CA ARG A 2 -2.47 13.80 5.32
C ARG A 2 -3.77 14.40 4.78
N HIS A 3 -4.24 15.53 5.33
CA HIS A 3 -5.48 16.19 4.91
C HIS A 3 -5.49 16.58 3.41
N MET A 4 -4.36 17.04 2.87
CA MET A 4 -4.24 17.41 1.46
C MET A 4 -4.33 16.20 0.52
N LEU A 5 -3.72 15.08 0.93
CA LEU A 5 -3.76 13.82 0.17
C LEU A 5 -5.16 13.20 0.16
N VAL A 6 -5.85 13.24 1.30
CA VAL A 6 -7.25 12.84 1.41
C VAL A 6 -8.12 13.71 0.49
N TYR A 7 -7.98 15.04 0.56
CA TYR A 7 -8.75 15.95 -0.28
C TYR A 7 -8.54 15.68 -1.78
N LYS A 8 -7.29 15.47 -2.20
CA LYS A 8 -6.95 15.08 -3.58
C LYS A 8 -7.64 13.78 -3.99
N ALA A 9 -7.54 12.73 -3.17
CA ALA A 9 -8.18 11.45 -3.44
C ALA A 9 -9.71 11.52 -3.41
N MET A 10 -10.31 12.40 -2.60
CA MET A 10 -11.76 12.60 -2.58
C MET A 10 -12.29 13.16 -3.89
N LYS A 11 -11.55 14.05 -4.56
CA LYS A 11 -11.91 14.61 -5.87
C LYS A 11 -11.71 13.62 -7.04
N GLN A 12 -10.92 12.56 -6.84
CA GLN A 12 -10.65 11.54 -7.84
C GLN A 12 -11.77 10.49 -7.91
N PRO A 13 -12.01 9.89 -9.10
CA PRO A 13 -12.90 8.74 -9.22
C PRO A 13 -12.34 7.52 -8.47
N ILE A 14 -13.17 6.49 -8.31
CA ILE A 14 -12.71 5.22 -7.74
C ILE A 14 -11.75 4.58 -8.75
N ALA A 15 -10.49 4.38 -8.36
CA ALA A 15 -9.48 3.79 -9.22
C ALA A 15 -9.65 2.28 -9.33
N ILE A 16 -9.98 1.62 -8.21
CA ILE A 16 -10.00 0.16 -8.13
C ILE A 16 -11.23 -0.30 -7.32
N ILE A 17 -11.89 -1.35 -7.80
CA ILE A 17 -12.99 -2.00 -7.11
C ILE A 17 -12.57 -3.43 -6.72
N ILE A 18 -12.60 -3.73 -5.44
CA ILE A 18 -12.35 -5.07 -4.89
C ILE A 18 -13.68 -5.83 -4.84
N GLY A 19 -13.75 -6.91 -5.59
CA GLY A 19 -14.91 -7.80 -5.62
C GLY A 19 -14.83 -8.91 -4.57
N LYS A 20 -15.74 -9.90 -4.67
CA LYS A 20 -15.79 -11.05 -3.76
C LYS A 20 -14.51 -11.90 -3.72
N LYS A 21 -13.69 -11.85 -4.78
CA LYS A 21 -12.39 -12.56 -4.84
C LYS A 21 -11.36 -12.03 -3.83
N GLY A 22 -11.57 -10.83 -3.28
CA GLY A 22 -10.65 -10.23 -2.32
C GLY A 22 -9.34 -9.75 -2.97
N VAL A 23 -8.24 -9.85 -2.21
CA VAL A 23 -6.93 -9.32 -2.59
C VAL A 23 -6.11 -10.38 -3.32
N ASP A 24 -6.14 -10.35 -4.66
CA ASP A 24 -5.36 -11.23 -5.52
C ASP A 24 -4.10 -10.56 -6.12
N LYS A 25 -3.27 -11.36 -6.80
CA LYS A 25 -2.04 -10.85 -7.46
C LYS A 25 -2.36 -9.83 -8.56
N GLY A 26 -3.48 -9.98 -9.26
CA GLY A 26 -3.90 -9.05 -10.31
C GLY A 26 -4.20 -7.68 -9.73
N LEU A 27 -4.94 -7.63 -8.63
CA LEU A 27 -5.23 -6.42 -7.87
C LEU A 27 -3.95 -5.72 -7.41
N LEU A 28 -3.00 -6.46 -6.83
CA LEU A 28 -1.72 -5.90 -6.39
C LEU A 28 -0.90 -5.33 -7.55
N ASN A 29 -0.93 -5.97 -8.72
CA ASN A 29 -0.26 -5.46 -9.92
C ASN A 29 -0.94 -4.19 -10.45
N SER A 30 -2.28 -4.15 -10.46
CA SER A 30 -3.04 -2.93 -10.79
C SER A 30 -2.70 -1.77 -9.84
N LEU A 31 -2.62 -2.04 -8.53
CA LEU A 31 -2.20 -1.04 -7.54
C LEU A 31 -0.80 -0.49 -7.84
N LYS A 32 0.17 -1.38 -8.07
CA LYS A 32 1.56 -0.99 -8.42
C LYS A 32 1.61 -0.15 -9.70
N LEU A 33 0.82 -0.49 -10.72
CA LEU A 33 0.77 0.27 -11.96
C LEU A 33 0.18 1.66 -11.75
N HIS A 34 -0.93 1.76 -11.02
CA HIS A 34 -1.55 3.04 -10.67
C HIS A 34 -0.62 3.93 -9.85
N PHE A 35 0.17 3.33 -8.95
CA PHE A 35 1.18 4.01 -8.15
C PHE A 35 2.36 4.61 -8.92
N ARG A 36 2.52 4.28 -10.21
CA ARG A 36 3.51 4.94 -11.10
C ARG A 36 3.07 6.34 -11.52
N THR A 37 1.77 6.57 -11.62
CA THR A 37 1.19 7.84 -12.13
C THR A 37 0.44 8.62 -11.06
N HIS A 38 -0.03 7.95 -10.01
CA HIS A 38 -0.82 8.55 -8.94
C HIS A 38 -0.22 8.18 -7.57
N GLU A 39 -0.04 9.19 -6.71
CA GLU A 39 0.44 9.01 -5.33
C GLU A 39 -0.64 8.45 -4.39
N VAL A 40 -1.92 8.69 -4.69
CA VAL A 40 -3.08 8.27 -3.89
C VAL A 40 -4.11 7.59 -4.77
N LEU A 41 -4.78 6.58 -4.22
CA LEU A 41 -5.82 5.81 -4.89
C LEU A 41 -7.05 5.69 -4.00
N LYS A 42 -8.23 6.00 -4.57
CA LYS A 42 -9.51 5.70 -3.94
C LYS A 42 -9.94 4.28 -4.34
N ILE A 43 -10.10 3.42 -3.36
CA ILE A 43 -10.48 2.01 -3.53
C ILE A 43 -11.88 1.80 -2.95
N LYS A 44 -12.69 0.97 -3.61
CA LYS A 44 -14.02 0.57 -3.14
C LYS A 44 -14.11 -0.95 -3.04
N VAL A 45 -14.65 -1.46 -1.95
CA VAL A 45 -15.00 -2.86 -1.77
C VAL A 45 -16.48 -3.06 -2.12
N SER A 46 -16.78 -4.08 -2.93
CA SER A 46 -18.14 -4.34 -3.41
C SER A 46 -18.99 -5.00 -2.30
N LYS A 47 -20.03 -4.31 -1.82
CA LYS A 47 -21.10 -4.78 -0.91
C LYS A 47 -20.67 -5.89 0.08
N MET A 48 -19.60 -5.64 0.84
CA MET A 48 -19.18 -6.48 1.96
C MET A 48 -19.54 -5.81 3.29
N TRP A 49 -19.63 -6.62 4.36
CA TRP A 49 -19.80 -6.13 5.73
C TRP A 49 -18.60 -5.30 6.18
N LYS A 50 -18.80 -4.40 7.15
CA LYS A 50 -17.79 -3.43 7.59
C LYS A 50 -16.50 -4.10 8.10
N ASP A 51 -16.62 -5.25 8.74
CA ASP A 51 -15.48 -6.00 9.29
C ASP A 51 -14.63 -6.60 8.17
N ILE A 52 -15.29 -7.22 7.17
CA ILE A 52 -14.60 -7.74 5.99
C ILE A 52 -13.90 -6.61 5.20
N VAL A 53 -14.51 -5.42 5.13
CA VAL A 53 -13.85 -4.26 4.53
C VAL A 53 -12.62 -3.83 5.33
N ALA A 54 -12.65 -3.96 6.66
CA ALA A 54 -11.48 -3.69 7.51
C ALA A 54 -10.37 -4.69 7.24
N ASP A 55 -10.70 -5.98 7.18
CA ASP A 55 -9.75 -7.06 6.94
C ASP A 55 -9.09 -6.92 5.57
N MET A 56 -9.90 -6.67 4.52
CA MET A 56 -9.38 -6.43 3.16
C MET A 56 -8.51 -5.18 3.10
N ALA A 57 -8.87 -4.13 3.83
CA ALA A 57 -8.08 -2.91 3.90
C ALA A 57 -6.70 -3.18 4.51
N ALA A 58 -6.64 -3.88 5.64
CA ALA A 58 -5.39 -4.31 6.28
C ALA A 58 -4.55 -5.23 5.37
N GLU A 59 -5.21 -6.16 4.68
CA GLU A 59 -4.56 -7.06 3.72
C GLU A 59 -3.95 -6.31 2.54
N VAL A 60 -4.65 -5.31 1.98
CA VAL A 60 -4.13 -4.44 0.93
C VAL A 60 -2.94 -3.64 1.43
N GLU A 61 -3.00 -3.06 2.62
CA GLU A 61 -1.91 -2.29 3.22
C GLU A 61 -0.64 -3.14 3.34
N LEU A 62 -0.76 -4.31 3.96
CA LEU A 62 0.33 -5.27 4.16
C LEU A 62 0.93 -5.76 2.83
N LYS A 63 0.10 -6.18 1.87
CA LYS A 63 0.58 -6.81 0.63
C LYS A 63 1.06 -5.80 -0.42
N SER A 64 0.50 -4.59 -0.42
CA SER A 64 0.91 -3.55 -1.37
C SER A 64 2.08 -2.71 -0.87
N GLY A 65 2.33 -2.68 0.44
CA GLY A 65 3.26 -1.73 1.07
C GLY A 65 2.74 -0.29 1.03
N GLY A 66 1.45 -0.10 0.69
CA GLY A 66 0.76 1.17 0.79
C GLY A 66 0.41 1.51 2.24
N VAL A 67 -0.09 2.73 2.45
CA VAL A 67 -0.61 3.18 3.76
C VAL A 67 -2.06 3.61 3.60
N ILE A 68 -2.95 3.14 4.46
CA ILE A 68 -4.33 3.62 4.43
C ILE A 68 -4.41 4.97 5.11
N LEU A 69 -4.76 5.99 4.32
CA LEU A 69 -4.95 7.32 4.84
C LEU A 69 -6.29 7.41 5.56
N GLU A 70 -7.39 7.01 4.91
CA GLU A 70 -8.73 7.19 5.47
C GLU A 70 -9.71 6.15 4.95
N ARG A 71 -10.74 5.85 5.74
CA ARG A 71 -11.78 4.86 5.42
C ARG A 71 -13.17 5.46 5.64
N HIS A 72 -14.03 5.29 4.64
CA HIS A 72 -15.44 5.67 4.69
C HIS A 72 -16.32 4.52 4.20
N GLY A 73 -16.89 3.75 5.14
CA GLY A 73 -17.76 2.63 4.84
C GLY A 73 -17.04 1.58 3.99
N SER A 74 -17.53 1.37 2.76
CA SER A 74 -16.96 0.44 1.78
C SER A 74 -15.84 1.03 0.92
N ARG A 75 -15.37 2.24 1.23
CA ARG A 75 -14.30 2.92 0.49
C ARG A 75 -13.14 3.22 1.40
N PHE A 76 -11.92 3.16 0.87
CA PHE A 76 -10.74 3.62 1.57
C PHE A 76 -9.76 4.29 0.59
N ILE A 77 -8.92 5.16 1.14
CA ILE A 77 -7.90 5.90 0.41
C ILE A 77 -6.55 5.28 0.75
N LEU A 78 -5.89 4.74 -0.26
CA LEU A 78 -4.58 4.13 -0.15
C LEU A 78 -3.53 5.10 -0.72
N PHE A 79 -2.54 5.43 0.08
CA PHE A 79 -1.36 6.18 -0.34
C PHE A 79 -0.24 5.22 -0.69
N ARG A 80 0.54 5.57 -1.72
CA ARG A 80 1.76 4.84 -2.05
C ARG A 80 2.76 5.01 -0.90
N GLY A 81 2.89 3.99 -0.06
CA GLY A 81 3.97 3.93 0.92
C GLY A 81 5.31 3.84 0.21
N TYR A 82 6.37 4.28 0.87
CA TYR A 82 7.72 3.99 0.43
C TYR A 82 7.91 2.48 0.48
N THR A 83 8.22 1.87 -0.66
CA THR A 83 8.38 0.42 -0.69
C THR A 83 9.63 0.11 0.13
N HIS A 84 9.67 -1.04 0.83
CA HIS A 84 10.88 -1.54 1.49
C HIS A 84 12.11 -1.67 0.54
N ALA A 85 11.91 -1.50 -0.78
CA ALA A 85 12.96 -1.39 -1.79
C ALA A 85 13.65 -0.01 -1.85
N ASP A 86 12.99 1.06 -1.39
CA ASP A 86 13.54 2.43 -1.33
C ASP A 86 14.28 2.68 -0.01
N ILE A 87 14.14 1.78 0.97
CA ILE A 87 15.00 1.74 2.15
C ILE A 87 16.27 1.00 1.69
N PRO A 88 17.46 1.63 1.62
CA PRO A 88 18.69 0.88 1.42
C PRO A 88 18.73 -0.16 2.53
N ARG A 89 18.69 -1.44 2.15
CA ARG A 89 18.71 -2.54 3.12
C ARG A 89 19.86 -2.27 4.08
N LYS A 90 19.57 -2.09 5.37
CA LYS A 90 20.58 -2.16 6.43
C LYS A 90 21.03 -3.61 6.65
N THR A 91 21.02 -4.47 5.63
CA THR A 91 21.81 -5.69 5.68
C THR A 91 23.16 -5.35 5.03
N PRO A 92 24.24 -5.27 5.83
CA PRO A 92 25.56 -5.32 5.22
C PRO A 92 25.64 -6.57 4.31
N PRO A 93 26.31 -6.50 3.14
CA PRO A 93 26.55 -7.67 2.31
C PRO A 93 27.07 -8.82 3.20
N SER A 94 26.68 -10.07 2.95
CA SER A 94 27.19 -11.22 3.73
C SER A 94 28.71 -11.24 3.81
N ASP A 95 29.37 -10.65 2.81
CA ASP A 95 30.82 -10.56 2.67
C ASP A 95 31.45 -9.49 3.59
N ALA A 96 30.65 -8.57 4.15
CA ALA A 96 31.12 -7.55 5.07
C ALA A 96 31.41 -8.07 6.49
N LEU A 97 30.98 -9.30 6.83
CA LEU A 97 31.37 -9.96 8.07
C LEU A 97 32.71 -10.72 7.97
N GLN A 98 33.26 -10.89 6.77
CA GLN A 98 34.54 -11.59 6.58
C GLN A 98 35.78 -10.69 6.76
N ASN A 99 35.63 -9.36 6.70
CA ASN A 99 36.74 -8.42 6.87
C ASN A 99 36.53 -7.55 8.12
N SER A 100 36.52 -8.17 9.30
CA SER A 100 36.40 -7.48 10.59
C SER A 100 37.75 -6.88 11.02
N TRP A 101 38.02 -5.66 10.55
CA TRP A 101 39.12 -4.80 11.00
C TRP A 101 38.81 -4.11 12.35
N TRP A 102 38.39 -4.88 13.36
CA TRP A 102 38.08 -4.37 14.72
C TRP A 102 38.78 -5.18 15.83
N GLN A 103 39.83 -5.93 15.48
CA GLN A 103 40.66 -6.69 16.42
C GLN A 103 42.13 -6.23 16.38
N SER A 104 42.40 -4.93 16.37
CA SER A 104 43.74 -4.38 16.65
C SER A 104 43.63 -3.20 17.59
#